data_AF-A0A7X9P4S9-F1
#
_entry.id   AF-A0A7X9P4S9-F1
#
_cell.length_a   1.000
_cell.length_b   1.000
_cell.length_c   1.000
_cell.angle_alpha   90.00
_cell.angle_beta   90.00
_cell.angle_gamma   90.00
#
_symmetry.space_group_name_H-M   'P 1'
#
loop_
_entity.id
_entity.type
_entity.pdbx_description
1 polymer ?
#
loop_
_entity_poly.entity_id
_entity_poly.type
_entity_poly.pdbx_seq_one_letter_code
_entity_poly.pdbx_strand_id
1 'polypeptide(L)'
;MKCFKLLTMILVALTLIFTACIVDDDTNETVYETGDMKVYNVDSIFFKMAYISKDITFATCPDDQTSANVKEAYWISETEVTYELWYCVYLWATDTTRGENRYYFANEGSQGGGLEPQTNTQLQL
;
A
#
# COMPACT_ATOMS: atom_id res chain seq x y z
N MET A 1 -23.26 -52.00 -14.29
CA MET A 1 -22.93 -50.73 -14.98
C MET A 1 -22.94 -49.48 -14.07
N LYS A 2 -23.39 -49.57 -12.79
CA LYS A 2 -23.36 -48.43 -11.85
C LYS A 2 -21.97 -48.18 -11.22
N CYS A 3 -21.18 -49.23 -10.96
CA CYS A 3 -19.84 -49.09 -10.35
C CYS A 3 -18.79 -48.44 -11.28
N PHE A 4 -18.94 -48.56 -12.60
CA PHE A 4 -18.02 -47.94 -13.57
C PHE A 4 -18.17 -46.40 -13.63
N LYS A 5 -19.40 -45.90 -13.42
CA LYS A 5 -19.70 -44.46 -13.33
C LYS A 5 -19.20 -43.83 -12.02
N LEU A 6 -19.20 -44.61 -10.94
CA LEU A 6 -18.66 -44.17 -9.64
C LEU A 6 -17.13 -44.09 -9.67
N LEU A 7 -16.46 -45.08 -10.28
CA LEU A 7 -15.00 -45.08 -10.43
C LEU A 7 -14.49 -43.94 -11.32
N THR A 8 -15.20 -43.64 -12.41
CA THR A 8 -14.88 -42.51 -13.31
C THR A 8 -15.12 -41.16 -12.65
N MET A 9 -16.17 -40.99 -11.83
CA MET A 9 -16.34 -39.76 -11.02
C MET A 9 -15.23 -39.58 -9.97
N ILE A 10 -14.79 -40.64 -9.31
CA ILE A 10 -13.70 -40.56 -8.31
C ILE A 10 -12.38 -40.19 -8.99
N LEU A 11 -12.10 -40.72 -10.18
CA LEU A 11 -10.91 -40.38 -10.96
C LEU A 11 -10.92 -38.90 -11.43
N VAL A 12 -12.09 -38.40 -11.85
CA VAL A 12 -12.28 -36.98 -12.24
C VAL A 12 -12.18 -36.04 -11.03
N ALA A 13 -12.70 -36.44 -9.87
CA ALA A 13 -12.57 -35.66 -8.65
C ALA A 13 -11.12 -35.61 -8.14
N LEU A 14 -10.38 -36.72 -8.21
CA LEU A 14 -8.95 -36.76 -7.84
C LEU A 14 -8.09 -35.89 -8.76
N THR A 15 -8.32 -35.93 -10.08
CA THR A 15 -7.59 -35.08 -11.04
C THR A 15 -7.88 -33.58 -10.86
N LEU A 16 -9.11 -33.21 -10.49
CA LEU A 16 -9.46 -31.82 -10.15
C LEU A 16 -8.76 -31.33 -8.87
N ILE A 17 -8.63 -32.19 -7.85
CA ILE A 17 -7.93 -31.84 -6.59
C ILE A 17 -6.42 -31.64 -6.81
N PHE A 18 -5.79 -32.44 -7.68
CA PHE A 18 -4.36 -32.27 -7.99
C PHE A 18 -4.06 -31.01 -8.83
N THR A 19 -5.03 -30.51 -9.62
CA THR A 19 -4.84 -29.31 -10.44
C THR A 19 -5.03 -28.01 -9.63
N ALA A 20 -5.86 -28.02 -8.58
CA ALA A 20 -6.08 -26.86 -7.72
C ALA A 20 -4.95 -26.61 -6.69
N CYS A 21 -4.02 -27.55 -6.53
CA CYS A 21 -2.90 -27.44 -5.59
C CYS A 21 -1.58 -26.98 -6.22
N ILE A 22 -1.55 -26.65 -7.52
CA ILE A 22 -0.44 -25.84 -8.05
C ILE A 22 -0.76 -24.40 -7.63
N VAL A 23 -0.48 -24.12 -6.35
CA VAL A 23 -0.09 -22.78 -5.95
C VAL A 23 1.13 -22.50 -6.82
N ASP A 24 1.00 -21.53 -7.72
CA ASP A 24 2.17 -20.88 -8.30
C ASP A 24 3.00 -20.39 -7.12
N ASP A 25 3.99 -21.19 -6.74
CA ASP A 25 5.10 -20.73 -5.92
C ASP A 25 5.89 -19.79 -6.81
N ASP A 26 5.36 -18.58 -6.95
CA ASP A 26 6.01 -17.46 -7.60
C ASP A 26 7.11 -16.98 -6.64
N THR A 27 8.10 -17.85 -6.38
CA THR A 27 9.33 -17.55 -5.63
C THR A 27 10.28 -16.69 -6.46
N ASN A 28 9.73 -15.78 -7.27
CA ASN A 28 10.45 -14.60 -7.65
C ASN A 28 10.32 -13.59 -6.49
N GLU A 29 10.94 -13.95 -5.36
CA GLU A 29 11.10 -13.03 -4.24
C GLU A 29 11.86 -11.83 -4.81
N THR A 30 11.16 -10.72 -5.01
CA THR A 30 11.78 -9.48 -5.45
C THR A 30 12.71 -9.05 -4.32
N VAL A 31 14.00 -9.30 -4.49
CA VAL A 31 15.05 -8.83 -3.58
C VAL A 31 15.18 -7.33 -3.79
N TYR A 32 14.84 -6.55 -2.76
CA TYR A 32 15.01 -5.10 -2.76
C TYR A 32 16.30 -4.73 -2.03
N GLU A 33 17.00 -3.74 -2.57
CA GLU A 33 18.17 -3.13 -1.96
C GLU A 33 17.81 -1.77 -1.36
N THR A 34 18.60 -1.33 -0.37
CA THR A 34 18.36 -0.03 0.25
C THR A 34 18.51 1.10 -0.75
N GLY A 35 17.49 1.97 -0.79
CA GLY A 35 17.38 3.05 -1.76
C GLY A 35 16.57 2.70 -3.00
N ASP A 36 16.14 1.44 -3.18
CA ASP A 36 15.21 1.09 -4.25
C ASP A 36 13.90 1.87 -4.11
N MET A 37 13.43 2.43 -5.23
CA MET A 37 12.26 3.30 -5.26
C MET A 37 11.06 2.57 -5.87
N LYS A 38 9.93 2.63 -5.18
CA LYS A 38 8.64 2.15 -5.67
C LYS A 38 7.66 3.29 -5.83
N VAL A 39 7.09 3.42 -7.02
CA VAL A 39 6.08 4.44 -7.33
C VAL A 39 4.69 3.87 -7.06
N TYR A 40 3.89 4.62 -6.32
CA TYR A 40 2.49 4.35 -6.07
C TYR A 40 1.63 5.44 -6.72
N ASN A 41 0.41 5.05 -7.08
CA ASN A 41 -0.56 5.95 -7.67
C ASN A 41 -1.92 5.75 -7.00
N VAL A 42 -2.58 6.86 -6.67
CA VAL A 42 -3.99 6.90 -6.22
C VAL A 42 -4.63 8.08 -6.95
N ASP A 43 -5.64 7.83 -7.78
CA ASP A 43 -6.38 8.86 -8.52
C ASP A 43 -5.48 9.91 -9.21
N SER A 44 -4.46 9.46 -9.96
CA SER A 44 -3.48 10.32 -10.65
C SER A 44 -2.51 11.09 -9.75
N ILE A 45 -2.56 10.88 -8.43
CA ILE A 45 -1.58 11.39 -7.47
C ILE A 45 -0.47 10.35 -7.33
N PHE A 46 0.76 10.74 -7.62
CA PHE A 46 1.92 9.87 -7.56
C PHE A 46 2.77 10.19 -6.33
N PHE A 47 3.22 9.15 -5.64
CA PHE A 47 4.20 9.28 -4.58
C PHE A 47 5.18 8.11 -4.65
N LYS A 48 6.41 8.32 -4.18
CA LYS A 48 7.42 7.27 -4.15
C LYS A 48 7.74 6.86 -2.73
N MET A 49 8.10 5.60 -2.57
CA MET A 49 8.64 5.06 -1.33
C MET A 49 10.03 4.49 -1.60
N ALA A 50 10.95 4.74 -0.67
CA ALA A 50 12.29 4.17 -0.65
C ALA A 50 12.31 2.95 0.27
N TYR A 51 12.93 1.86 -0.19
CA TYR A 51 13.16 0.68 0.64
C TYR A 51 14.38 0.87 1.54
N ILE A 52 14.26 0.44 2.79
CA ILE A 52 15.33 0.36 3.77
C ILE A 52 15.44 -1.10 4.22
N SER A 53 16.58 -1.70 3.93
CA SER A 53 16.89 -3.08 4.30
C SER A 53 17.13 -3.18 5.81
N LYS A 54 16.88 -4.36 6.36
CA LYS A 54 17.29 -4.70 7.73
C LYS A 54 18.82 -4.76 7.85
N ASP A 55 19.28 -4.77 9.10
CA ASP A 55 20.68 -4.92 9.50
C ASP A 55 21.62 -3.79 9.04
N ILE A 56 21.07 -2.68 8.55
CA ILE A 56 21.83 -1.45 8.25
C ILE A 56 22.05 -0.65 9.53
N THR A 57 23.27 -0.14 9.69
CA THR A 57 23.67 0.71 10.81
C THR A 57 23.98 2.12 10.33
N PHE A 58 23.44 3.12 11.03
CA PHE A 58 23.65 4.53 10.71
C PHE A 58 23.87 5.35 11.98
N ALA A 59 24.64 6.44 11.86
CA ALA A 59 24.84 7.39 12.95
C ALA A 59 23.54 8.15 13.28
N THR A 60 23.25 8.33 14.56
CA THR A 60 22.04 9.02 15.04
C THR A 60 22.32 10.40 15.61
N CYS A 61 23.59 10.75 15.77
CA CYS A 61 24.04 12.05 16.27
C CYS A 61 25.00 12.71 15.27
N PRO A 62 25.13 14.04 15.28
CA PRO A 62 25.97 14.77 14.33
C PRO A 62 27.48 14.49 14.45
N ASP A 63 27.95 13.93 15.57
CA ASP A 63 29.35 13.60 15.80
C ASP A 63 29.67 12.11 15.56
N ASP A 64 28.71 11.35 15.01
CA ASP A 64 28.81 9.93 14.68
C ASP A 64 29.15 8.97 15.85
N GLN A 65 29.10 9.46 17.09
CA GLN A 65 29.46 8.68 18.28
C GLN A 65 28.40 7.66 18.69
N THR A 66 27.14 7.84 18.27
CA THR A 66 26.05 6.90 18.54
C THR A 66 25.44 6.44 17.23
N SER A 67 25.11 5.15 17.18
CA SER A 67 24.51 4.50 16.02
C SER A 67 23.20 3.80 16.36
N ALA A 68 22.31 3.72 15.39
CA ALA A 68 21.15 2.85 15.42
C ALA A 68 21.23 1.80 14.32
N ASN A 69 20.57 0.67 14.57
CA ASN A 69 20.44 -0.43 13.63
C ASN A 69 18.98 -0.60 13.23
N VAL A 70 18.75 -0.84 11.94
CA VAL A 70 17.43 -1.15 11.39
C VAL A 70 17.14 -2.64 11.63
N LYS A 71 16.25 -2.95 12.59
CA LYS A 71 15.96 -4.35 12.95
C LYS A 71 15.15 -5.10 11.90
N GLU A 72 14.19 -4.41 11.28
CA GLU A 72 13.29 -4.97 10.30
C GLU A 72 13.26 -4.05 9.08
N ALA A 73 13.17 -4.63 7.89
CA ALA A 73 13.10 -3.85 6.66
C ALA A 73 11.77 -3.11 6.55
N TYR A 74 11.79 -1.90 5.97
CA TYR A 74 10.59 -1.10 5.79
C TYR A 74 10.67 -0.20 4.55
N TRP A 75 9.52 0.33 4.15
CA TRP A 75 9.42 1.37 3.14
C TRP A 75 9.14 2.71 3.81
N ILE A 76 9.79 3.77 3.37
CA ILE A 76 9.54 5.13 3.84
C ILE A 76 9.23 6.03 2.65
N SER A 77 8.30 6.98 2.80
CA SER A 77 7.97 7.90 1.71
C SER A 77 9.15 8.83 1.39
N GLU A 78 9.35 9.11 0.10
CA GLU A 78 10.35 10.07 -0.37
C GLU A 78 10.07 11.49 0.15
N THR A 79 8.79 11.82 0.28
CA THR A 79 8.30 13.13 0.73
C THR A 79 7.28 12.97 1.84
N GLU A 80 6.96 14.09 2.50
CA GLU A 80 5.81 14.18 3.39
C GLU A 80 4.50 13.90 2.63
N VAL A 81 3.47 13.50 3.37
CA VAL A 81 2.12 13.32 2.82
C VAL A 81 1.56 14.68 2.40
N THR A 82 1.21 14.82 1.13
CA THR A 82 0.61 16.05 0.60
C THR A 82 -0.87 16.16 0.98
N TYR A 83 -1.39 17.40 1.04
CA TYR A 83 -2.81 17.61 1.25
C TYR A 83 -3.66 16.93 0.18
N GLU A 84 -3.21 16.95 -1.07
CA GLU A 84 -3.90 16.28 -2.18
C GLU A 84 -4.05 14.78 -1.95
N LEU A 85 -2.96 14.09 -1.56
CA LEU A 85 -2.98 12.67 -1.24
C LEU A 85 -3.87 12.38 -0.02
N TRP A 86 -3.73 13.17 1.04
CA TRP A 86 -4.56 13.05 2.23
C TRP A 86 -6.05 13.23 1.93
N TYR A 87 -6.40 14.24 1.14
CA TYR A 87 -7.78 14.56 0.79
C TYR A 87 -8.43 13.48 -0.08
N CYS A 88 -7.68 12.93 -1.04
CA CYS A 88 -8.10 11.78 -1.84
C CYS A 88 -8.46 10.58 -0.95
N VAL A 89 -7.56 10.19 -0.03
CA VAL A 89 -7.81 9.09 0.91
C VAL A 89 -8.97 9.40 1.86
N TYR A 90 -9.07 10.65 2.34
CA TYR A 90 -10.17 11.08 3.20
C TYR A 90 -11.54 10.90 2.50
N LEU A 91 -11.67 11.38 1.26
CA LEU A 91 -12.89 11.24 0.49
C LEU A 91 -13.23 9.77 0.26
N TRP A 92 -12.25 8.98 -0.18
CA TRP A 92 -12.41 7.53 -0.34
C TRP A 92 -12.88 6.87 0.95
N ALA A 93 -12.22 7.12 2.08
CA ALA A 93 -12.51 6.45 3.34
C ALA A 93 -13.89 6.83 3.90
N THR A 94 -14.36 8.05 3.63
CA THR A 94 -15.62 8.60 4.15
C THR A 94 -16.77 8.56 3.14
N ASP A 95 -16.59 7.92 1.98
CA ASP A 95 -17.62 7.78 0.96
C ASP A 95 -18.80 6.93 1.48
N THR A 96 -20.03 7.39 1.27
CA THR A 96 -21.26 6.69 1.68
C THR A 96 -21.48 5.38 0.92
N THR A 97 -20.95 5.27 -0.30
CA THR A 97 -21.03 4.06 -1.13
C THR A 97 -20.29 2.86 -0.52
N ARG A 98 -19.39 3.09 0.45
CA ARG A 98 -18.68 2.03 1.18
C ARG A 98 -19.55 1.27 2.17
N GLY A 99 -20.75 1.76 2.48
CA GLY A 99 -21.66 1.14 3.44
C GLY A 99 -21.00 0.93 4.80
N GLU A 100 -20.94 -0.32 5.27
CA GLU A 100 -20.36 -0.71 6.56
C GLU A 100 -18.83 -0.53 6.61
N ASN A 101 -18.14 -0.48 5.45
CA ASN A 101 -16.69 -0.29 5.36
C ASN A 101 -16.25 1.19 5.37
N ARG A 102 -17.20 2.10 5.62
CA ARG A 102 -16.95 3.54 5.73
C ARG A 102 -16.25 3.85 7.05
N TYR A 103 -15.24 4.71 6.99
CA TYR A 103 -14.58 5.22 8.18
C TYR A 103 -15.37 6.36 8.82
N TYR A 104 -15.50 6.33 10.14
CA TYR A 104 -16.15 7.38 10.94
C TYR A 104 -15.12 7.97 11.90
N PHE A 105 -14.90 9.28 11.78
CA PHE A 105 -14.05 10.01 12.71
C PHE A 105 -14.73 10.11 14.07
N ALA A 106 -13.99 9.80 15.15
CA ALA A 106 -14.50 9.95 16.51
C ALA A 106 -14.75 11.42 16.90
N ASN A 107 -14.02 12.35 16.26
CA ASN A 107 -14.18 13.79 16.46
C ASN A 107 -14.18 14.48 15.09
N GLU A 108 -15.04 15.47 14.91
CA GLU A 108 -15.03 16.31 13.71
C GLU A 108 -13.76 17.18 13.69
N GLY A 109 -12.93 17.00 12.66
CA GLY A 109 -11.76 17.84 12.40
C GLY A 109 -12.07 18.94 11.39
N SER A 110 -11.11 19.84 11.18
CA SER A 110 -11.16 20.81 10.08
C SER A 110 -10.24 20.35 8.94
N GLN A 111 -10.72 20.45 7.70
CA GLN A 111 -9.92 20.17 6.52
C GLN A 111 -8.99 21.36 6.26
N GLY A 112 -7.70 21.22 6.59
CA GLY A 112 -6.70 22.26 6.36
C GLY A 112 -6.85 23.49 7.27
N GLY A 113 -5.80 24.33 7.32
CA GLY A 113 -5.83 25.63 8.00
C GLY A 113 -6.30 26.72 7.05
N GLY A 114 -7.32 27.49 7.46
CA GLY A 114 -8.07 28.42 6.63
C GLY A 114 -7.23 29.33 5.73
N LEU A 115 -7.14 28.97 4.45
CA LEU A 115 -7.07 29.95 3.39
C LEU A 115 -8.52 30.35 3.11
N GLU A 116 -8.86 31.61 3.40
CA GLU A 116 -10.04 32.25 2.83
C GLU A 116 -10.15 31.90 1.34
N PRO A 117 -11.36 31.70 0.80
CA PRO A 117 -11.54 31.57 -0.64
C PRO A 117 -10.94 32.82 -1.31
N GLN A 118 -9.77 32.66 -1.93
CA GLN A 118 -9.28 33.63 -2.90
C GLN A 118 -10.28 33.59 -4.04
N THR A 119 -11.25 34.49 -4.01
CA THR A 119 -12.09 34.80 -5.16
C THR A 119 -11.11 35.28 -6.23
N ASN A 120 -10.85 34.41 -7.22
CA ASN A 120 -10.00 34.69 -8.36
C ASN A 120 -10.53 35.92 -9.11
N THR A 121 -10.13 37.10 -8.65
CA THR A 121 -10.22 38.33 -9.43
C THR A 121 -8.90 38.43 -10.19
N GLN A 122 -8.91 37.84 -11.37
CA GLN A 122 -8.05 38.09 -12.53
C GLN A 122 -6.67 38.73 -12.27
N LEU A 123 -5.61 37.92 -12.39
CA LEU A 123 -4.35 38.41 -12.94
C LEU A 123 -4.38 38.17 -14.45
N GLN A 124 -4.74 39.22 -15.17
CA GLN A 124 -4.43 39.35 -16.59
C GLN A 124 -2.91 39.53 -16.73
N LEU A 125 -2.28 38.65 -17.51
CA LEU A 125 -1.13 38.97 -18.33
C LEU A 125 -1.56 38.79 -19.79
#